data_AF-A0A1G9L4C7-F1
#
_entry.id   AF-A0A1G9L4C7-F1
#
_cell.length_a   1.000
_cell.length_b   1.000
_cell.length_c   1.000
_cell.angle_alpha   90.00
_cell.angle_beta   90.00
_cell.angle_gamma   90.00
#
_symmetry.space_group_name_H-M   'P 1'
#
loop_
_entity.id
_entity.type
_entity.pdbx_description
1 polymer ?
#
loop_
_entity_poly.entity_id
_entity_poly.type
_entity_poly.pdbx_seq_one_letter_code
_entity_poly.pdbx_strand_id
1 'polypeptide(L)'
;MQVGEQWGHRATTQTRQLQRAEIIEVIPRPKKDRYMIRLDDGREREVSGSTLVCAWEDADAWHAQKAMEDLVNRQCGERDGAEAVRRIFQLIPEDVAELRSGRVLIRDEGRLETRLGVRAEDLYAECGRLPQEEGGVLTSALAAERIAVALCRRYPASALSSVPPMVDPPPYEREERRWGRGDARDVIRRWCGLDAVEAFEGRGALASELVRLARLVDQLGEAVAALGASGDRDRPDLQLVDVGLG
;
A
#
# COMPACT_ATOMS: atom_id res chain seq x y z
N MET A 1 -28.55 -10.18 24.44
CA MET A 1 -29.77 -9.43 24.11
C MET A 1 -30.93 -10.04 24.86
N GLN A 2 -31.30 -9.39 25.95
CA GLN A 2 -32.38 -9.79 26.85
C GLN A 2 -33.42 -8.67 26.96
N VAL A 3 -34.64 -9.03 27.37
CA VAL A 3 -35.71 -8.05 27.64
C VAL A 3 -35.26 -7.08 28.74
N GLY A 4 -35.53 -5.79 28.56
CA GLY A 4 -35.11 -4.70 29.44
C GLY A 4 -33.71 -4.13 29.14
N GLU A 5 -32.90 -4.81 28.32
CA GLU A 5 -31.61 -4.24 27.90
C GLU A 5 -31.82 -3.06 26.94
N GLN A 6 -30.91 -2.09 27.02
CA GLN A 6 -30.90 -0.91 26.16
C GLN A 6 -29.77 -0.99 25.14
N TRP A 7 -30.12 -0.75 23.89
CA TRP A 7 -29.24 -0.92 22.75
C TRP A 7 -29.28 0.30 21.82
N GLY A 8 -28.17 0.56 21.15
CA GLY A 8 -28.10 1.47 20.03
C GLY A 8 -28.72 0.84 18.79
N HIS A 9 -29.82 1.42 18.30
CA HIS A 9 -30.54 0.95 17.12
C HIS A 9 -30.29 1.86 15.90
N ARG A 10 -29.94 1.27 14.75
CA ARG A 10 -29.85 1.97 13.46
C ARG A 10 -31.06 1.69 12.57
N ALA A 11 -31.69 2.75 12.04
CA ALA A 11 -32.88 2.63 11.18
C ALA A 11 -32.64 1.85 9.89
N THR A 12 -31.45 1.98 9.31
CA THR A 12 -31.00 1.20 8.16
C THR A 12 -29.54 0.85 8.32
N THR A 13 -29.02 -0.05 7.48
CA THR A 13 -27.59 -0.37 7.44
C THR A 13 -26.72 0.83 7.05
N GLN A 14 -27.28 1.83 6.36
CA GLN A 14 -26.61 3.06 5.94
C GLN A 14 -26.74 4.18 6.98
N THR A 15 -27.73 4.11 7.88
CA THR A 15 -27.95 5.13 8.92
C THR A 15 -26.88 5.00 10.00
N ARG A 16 -26.17 6.11 10.25
CA ARG A 16 -25.11 6.19 11.27
C ARG A 16 -25.56 6.77 12.60
N GLN A 17 -26.72 7.41 12.63
CA GLN A 17 -27.29 7.90 13.88
C GLN A 17 -27.95 6.73 14.61
N LEU A 18 -27.55 6.53 15.86
CA LEU A 18 -28.18 5.55 16.73
C LEU A 18 -29.35 6.20 17.45
N GLN A 19 -30.40 5.42 17.63
CA GLN A 19 -31.52 5.73 18.52
C GLN A 19 -31.45 4.77 19.70
N ARG A 20 -31.70 5.26 20.91
CA ARG A 20 -31.85 4.36 22.06
C ARG A 20 -33.06 3.49 21.83
N ALA A 21 -32.89 2.20 22.09
CA ALA A 21 -33.92 1.20 21.97
C ALA A 21 -33.91 0.29 23.20
N GLU A 22 -35.05 0.10 23.83
CA GLU A 22 -35.25 -0.91 24.87
C GLU A 22 -35.83 -2.18 24.24
N ILE A 23 -35.26 -3.34 24.56
CA ILE A 23 -35.81 -4.63 24.12
C ILE A 23 -37.02 -4.97 24.98
N ILE A 24 -38.22 -5.01 24.40
CA ILE A 24 -39.46 -5.37 25.11
C ILE A 24 -39.72 -6.87 25.02
N GLU A 25 -39.40 -7.48 23.88
CA GLU A 25 -39.68 -8.89 23.62
C GLU A 25 -38.61 -9.49 22.70
N VAL A 26 -38.22 -10.73 22.98
CA VAL A 26 -37.40 -11.55 22.07
C VAL A 26 -38.33 -12.53 21.38
N ILE A 27 -38.43 -12.46 20.05
CA ILE A 27 -39.29 -13.28 19.21
C ILE A 27 -38.41 -14.37 18.56
N PRO A 28 -38.46 -15.62 19.06
CA PRO A 28 -37.63 -16.69 18.52
C PRO A 28 -38.01 -17.00 17.07
N ARG A 29 -37.02 -17.16 16.19
CA ARG A 29 -37.26 -17.57 14.80
C ARG A 29 -36.27 -18.67 14.38
N PRO A 30 -36.64 -19.55 13.42
CA PRO A 30 -35.79 -20.69 13.05
C PRO A 30 -34.38 -20.36 12.55
N LYS A 31 -34.14 -19.14 12.05
CA LYS A 31 -32.82 -18.73 11.52
C LYS A 31 -32.10 -17.73 12.43
N LYS A 32 -32.79 -16.64 12.79
CA LYS A 32 -32.25 -15.55 13.61
C LYS A 32 -33.40 -14.89 14.35
N ASP A 33 -33.26 -14.78 15.66
CA ASP A 33 -34.24 -14.12 16.50
C ASP A 33 -34.49 -12.69 16.07
N ARG A 34 -35.73 -12.25 16.26
CA ARG A 34 -36.14 -10.86 16.07
C ARG A 34 -36.50 -10.26 17.41
N TYR A 35 -36.45 -8.94 17.46
CA TYR A 35 -36.58 -8.20 18.71
C TYR A 35 -37.68 -7.18 18.53
N MET A 36 -38.66 -7.18 19.42
CA MET A 36 -39.57 -6.04 19.56
C MET A 36 -38.86 -5.01 20.41
N ILE A 37 -38.67 -3.82 19.87
CA ILE A 37 -37.99 -2.72 20.56
C ILE A 37 -38.92 -1.52 20.75
N ARG A 38 -38.71 -0.78 21.85
CA ARG A 38 -39.29 0.55 22.08
C ARG A 38 -38.22 1.61 21.86
N LEU A 39 -38.50 2.60 21.03
CA LEU A 39 -37.63 3.76 20.84
C LEU A 39 -37.95 4.86 21.87
N ASP A 40 -37.06 5.83 22.02
CA ASP A 40 -37.28 7.01 22.88
C ASP A 40 -38.53 7.83 22.52
N ASP A 41 -38.99 7.76 21.27
CA ASP A 41 -40.23 8.42 20.83
C ASP A 41 -41.51 7.61 21.15
N GLY A 42 -41.38 6.51 21.88
CA GLY A 42 -42.46 5.63 22.29
C GLY A 42 -42.94 4.66 21.21
N ARG A 43 -42.42 4.73 19.98
CA ARG A 43 -42.80 3.78 18.92
C ARG A 43 -42.19 2.41 19.17
N GLU A 44 -42.98 1.40 18.89
CA GLU A 44 -42.57 0.00 18.96
C GLU A 44 -42.41 -0.58 17.54
N ARG A 45 -41.37 -1.39 17.33
CA ARG A 45 -41.15 -2.07 16.05
C ARG A 45 -40.38 -3.37 16.20
N GLU A 46 -40.69 -4.32 15.31
CA GLU A 46 -39.93 -5.57 15.17
C GLU A 46 -38.69 -5.33 14.30
N VAL A 47 -37.51 -5.59 14.87
CA VAL A 47 -36.21 -5.40 14.20
C VAL A 47 -35.40 -6.68 14.19
N SER A 48 -34.39 -6.74 13.32
CA SER A 48 -33.41 -7.84 13.34
C SER A 48 -32.27 -7.52 14.29
N GLY A 49 -31.64 -8.54 14.90
CA GLY A 49 -30.48 -8.33 15.77
C GLY A 49 -29.33 -7.58 15.09
N SER A 50 -29.19 -7.64 13.76
CA SER A 50 -28.18 -6.89 13.01
C SER A 50 -28.36 -5.37 12.99
N THR A 51 -29.52 -4.87 13.43
CA THR A 51 -29.80 -3.42 13.57
C THR A 51 -29.50 -2.88 14.97
N LEU A 52 -29.26 -3.77 15.94
CA LEU A 52 -28.83 -3.45 17.30
C LEU A 52 -27.30 -3.61 17.34
N VAL A 53 -26.57 -2.49 17.41
CA VAL A 53 -25.13 -2.49 17.12
C VAL A 53 -24.22 -2.55 18.36
N CYS A 54 -24.66 -1.97 19.48
CA CYS A 54 -23.92 -1.94 20.74
C CYS A 54 -24.90 -1.72 21.90
N ALA A 55 -24.47 -2.01 23.12
CA ALA A 55 -25.18 -1.56 24.31
C ALA A 55 -25.30 -0.02 24.28
N TRP A 56 -26.39 0.52 24.82
CA TRP A 56 -26.61 1.98 24.78
C TRP A 56 -25.54 2.75 25.57
N GLU A 57 -25.02 2.17 26.65
CA GLU A 57 -23.92 2.75 27.43
C GLU A 57 -22.62 2.94 26.62
N ASP A 58 -22.43 2.15 25.56
CA ASP A 58 -21.28 2.23 24.65
C ASP A 58 -21.53 3.09 23.40
N ALA A 59 -22.71 3.75 23.30
CA ALA A 59 -23.11 4.47 22.09
C ALA A 59 -22.12 5.57 21.71
N ASP A 60 -21.57 6.30 22.69
CA ASP A 60 -20.59 7.36 22.46
C ASP A 60 -19.27 6.81 21.91
N ALA A 61 -18.78 5.70 22.46
CA ALA A 61 -17.58 5.02 21.98
C ALA A 61 -17.77 4.53 20.54
N TRP A 62 -18.95 3.97 20.24
CA TRP A 62 -19.31 3.56 18.88
C TRP A 62 -19.35 4.75 17.91
N HIS A 63 -19.95 5.88 18.32
CA HIS A 63 -19.98 7.10 17.51
C HIS A 63 -18.58 7.66 17.25
N ALA A 64 -17.72 7.70 18.27
CA ALA A 64 -16.32 8.11 18.13
C ALA A 64 -15.57 7.20 17.14
N GLN A 65 -15.77 5.88 17.23
CA GLN A 65 -15.19 4.93 16.28
C GLN A 65 -15.68 5.18 14.84
N LYS A 66 -16.98 5.40 14.62
CA LYS A 66 -17.52 5.67 13.29
C LYS A 66 -17.09 7.01 12.72
N ALA A 67 -17.02 8.04 13.55
CA ALA A 67 -16.49 9.34 13.16
C ALA A 67 -15.03 9.22 12.73
N MET A 68 -14.23 8.43 13.45
CA MET A 68 -12.84 8.11 13.08
C MET A 68 -12.79 7.34 11.75
N GLU A 69 -13.58 6.28 11.57
CA GLU A 69 -13.67 5.55 10.29
C GLU A 69 -14.05 6.49 9.14
N ASP A 70 -14.91 7.47 9.37
CA ASP A 70 -15.34 8.44 8.36
C ASP A 70 -14.29 9.48 8.04
N LEU A 71 -13.53 9.91 9.03
CA LEU A 71 -12.38 10.78 8.82
C LEU A 71 -11.35 10.05 7.96
N VAL A 72 -11.06 8.80 8.32
CA VAL A 72 -10.13 7.92 7.59
C VAL A 72 -10.61 7.68 6.17
N ASN A 73 -11.87 7.31 5.96
CA ASN A 73 -12.44 7.07 4.63
C ASN A 73 -12.44 8.34 3.76
N ARG A 74 -12.61 9.52 4.36
CA ARG A 74 -12.50 10.80 3.64
C ARG A 74 -11.07 11.16 3.30
N GLN A 75 -10.12 10.75 4.12
CA GLN A 75 -8.69 11.05 3.94
C GLN A 75 -7.97 10.04 3.05
N CYS A 76 -8.48 8.81 2.91
CA CYS A 76 -8.04 7.88 1.88
C CYS A 76 -8.42 8.42 0.49
N GLY A 77 -7.58 9.30 -0.04
CA GLY A 77 -7.69 9.84 -1.38
C GLY A 77 -7.44 8.75 -2.42
N GLU A 78 -8.34 8.67 -3.40
CA GLU A 78 -8.25 7.93 -4.67
C GLU A 78 -7.91 6.43 -4.58
N ARG A 79 -8.64 5.64 -5.37
CA ARG A 79 -8.53 4.16 -5.43
C ARG A 79 -7.10 3.66 -5.73
N ASP A 80 -6.27 4.55 -6.25
CA ASP A 80 -4.92 4.31 -6.74
C ASP A 80 -3.88 4.25 -5.62
N GLY A 81 -4.11 4.99 -4.53
CA GLY A 81 -3.26 4.92 -3.33
C GLY A 81 -3.27 3.52 -2.72
N ALA A 82 -4.40 2.80 -2.79
CA ALA A 82 -4.53 1.47 -2.18
C ALA A 82 -3.61 0.41 -2.81
N GLU A 83 -3.35 0.49 -4.11
CA GLU A 83 -2.41 -0.42 -4.77
C GLU A 83 -0.95 -0.05 -4.47
N ALA A 84 -0.63 1.25 -4.45
CA ALA A 84 0.68 1.72 -4.02
C ALA A 84 1.00 1.30 -2.58
N VAL A 85 0.06 1.50 -1.64
CA VAL A 85 0.20 1.04 -0.25
C VAL A 85 0.43 -0.47 -0.21
N ARG A 86 -0.38 -1.28 -0.93
CA ARG A 86 -0.23 -2.74 -0.97
C ARG A 86 1.17 -3.17 -1.40
N ARG A 87 1.72 -2.56 -2.45
CA ARG A 87 3.07 -2.86 -2.94
C ARG A 87 4.15 -2.49 -1.93
N ILE A 88 4.06 -1.30 -1.33
CA ILE A 88 5.06 -0.86 -0.35
C ILE A 88 5.00 -1.72 0.92
N PHE A 89 3.82 -2.18 1.34
CA PHE A 89 3.70 -3.09 2.48
C PHE A 89 4.36 -4.45 2.27
N GLN A 90 4.58 -4.91 1.03
CA GLN A 90 5.37 -6.12 0.76
C GLN A 90 6.85 -5.96 1.15
N LEU A 91 7.32 -4.73 1.36
CA LEU A 91 8.67 -4.43 1.86
C LEU A 91 8.77 -4.49 3.39
N ILE A 92 7.63 -4.64 4.08
CA ILE A 92 7.56 -4.78 5.54
C ILE A 92 7.37 -6.27 5.86
N PRO A 93 8.21 -6.86 6.73
CA PRO A 93 7.96 -8.20 7.25
C PRO A 93 6.61 -8.30 7.96
N GLU A 94 5.84 -9.36 7.70
CA GLU A 94 4.49 -9.55 8.27
C GLU A 94 4.49 -9.65 9.81
N ASP A 95 5.61 -10.07 10.40
CA ASP A 95 5.82 -10.12 11.86
C ASP A 95 6.06 -8.73 12.48
N VAL A 96 6.27 -7.69 11.66
CA VAL A 96 6.40 -6.29 12.08
C VAL A 96 5.08 -5.55 11.90
N ALA A 97 4.54 -5.57 10.69
CA ALA A 97 3.23 -5.00 10.40
C ALA A 97 2.57 -5.67 9.19
N GLU A 98 1.25 -5.76 9.22
CA GLU A 98 0.45 -6.44 8.20
C GLU A 98 -0.68 -5.53 7.71
N LEU A 99 -0.88 -5.43 6.38
CA LEU A 99 -1.99 -4.68 5.80
C LEU A 99 -3.23 -5.57 5.67
N ARG A 100 -4.31 -5.23 6.38
CA ARG A 100 -5.58 -5.98 6.41
C ARG A 100 -6.75 -5.11 5.97
N SER A 101 -7.32 -5.40 4.80
CA SER A 101 -8.49 -4.69 4.27
C SER A 101 -8.33 -3.15 4.30
N GLY A 102 -7.11 -2.67 4.02
CA GLY A 102 -6.74 -1.26 4.03
C GLY A 102 -6.31 -0.71 5.39
N ARG A 103 -6.47 -1.45 6.49
CA ARG A 103 -5.96 -1.11 7.83
C ARG A 103 -4.60 -1.74 8.06
N VAL A 104 -3.86 -1.29 9.07
CA VAL A 104 -2.57 -1.89 9.44
C VAL A 104 -2.66 -2.51 10.82
N LEU A 105 -2.23 -3.76 10.95
CA LEU A 105 -1.99 -4.41 12.22
C LEU A 105 -0.49 -4.30 12.52
N ILE A 106 -0.12 -3.47 13.50
CA ILE A 106 1.27 -3.29 13.94
C ILE A 106 1.54 -4.33 15.03
N ARG A 107 2.46 -5.26 14.78
CA ARG A 107 2.81 -6.36 15.69
C ARG A 107 4.04 -6.06 16.55
N ASP A 108 4.99 -5.32 15.97
CA ASP A 108 6.22 -4.88 16.64
C ASP A 108 6.45 -3.40 16.36
N GLU A 109 6.04 -2.56 17.32
CA GLU A 109 6.17 -1.10 17.24
C GLU A 109 7.64 -0.68 17.10
N GLY A 110 8.55 -1.21 17.93
CA GLY A 110 9.96 -0.81 17.92
C GLY A 110 10.70 -1.15 16.62
N ARG A 111 10.43 -2.32 16.02
CA ARG A 111 10.97 -2.67 14.70
C ARG A 111 10.37 -1.81 13.59
N LEU A 112 9.08 -1.48 13.68
CA LEU A 112 8.44 -0.58 12.74
C LEU A 112 9.08 0.81 12.82
N GLU A 113 9.22 1.38 14.02
CA GLU A 113 9.85 2.68 14.26
C GLU A 113 11.27 2.75 13.72
N THR A 114 12.08 1.72 13.97
CA THR A 114 13.45 1.63 13.46
C THR A 114 13.48 1.66 11.94
N ARG A 115 12.51 1.03 11.28
CA ARG A 115 12.40 0.95 9.82
C ARG A 115 11.89 2.27 9.22
N LEU A 116 10.92 2.92 9.87
CA LEU A 116 10.31 4.15 9.37
C LEU A 116 11.09 5.41 9.72
N GLY A 117 11.81 5.41 10.85
CA GLY A 117 12.35 6.62 11.47
C GLY A 117 11.26 7.54 12.03
N VAL A 118 10.07 7.01 12.30
CA VAL A 118 8.90 7.72 12.86
C VAL A 118 8.41 6.92 14.06
N ARG A 119 8.01 7.58 15.14
CA ARG A 119 7.49 6.90 16.33
C ARG A 119 6.09 6.35 16.09
N ALA A 120 5.78 5.20 16.67
CA ALA A 120 4.47 4.59 16.62
C ALA A 120 3.44 5.49 17.32
N GLU A 121 3.81 6.15 18.41
CA GLU A 121 2.91 7.10 19.09
C GLU A 121 2.51 8.27 18.20
N ASP A 122 3.42 8.80 17.37
CA ASP A 122 3.10 9.89 16.46
C ASP A 122 2.10 9.43 15.39
N LEU A 123 2.29 8.20 14.86
CA LEU A 123 1.34 7.58 13.95
C LEU A 123 -0.03 7.39 14.61
N TYR A 124 -0.10 6.96 15.87
CA TYR A 124 -1.35 6.79 16.60
C TYR A 124 -2.05 8.11 16.91
N ALA A 125 -1.28 9.14 17.27
CA ALA A 125 -1.81 10.46 17.55
C ALA A 125 -2.48 11.09 16.31
N GLU A 126 -1.87 10.90 15.13
CA GLU A 126 -2.39 11.45 13.87
C GLU A 126 -3.49 10.58 13.24
N CYS A 127 -3.32 9.25 13.27
CA CYS A 127 -4.14 8.34 12.48
C CYS A 127 -5.19 7.58 13.31
N GLY A 128 -5.17 7.76 14.63
CA GLY A 128 -6.01 7.02 15.57
C GLY A 128 -5.46 5.64 15.91
N ARG A 129 -5.64 5.26 17.17
CA ARG A 129 -5.39 3.91 17.69
C ARG A 129 -6.71 3.16 17.75
N LEU A 130 -6.82 2.02 17.07
CA LEU A 130 -8.00 1.16 17.14
C LEU A 130 -7.80 0.11 18.26
N PRO A 131 -8.89 -0.58 18.68
CA PRO A 131 -8.79 -1.63 19.69
C PRO A 131 -7.73 -2.66 19.33
N GLN A 132 -7.09 -3.21 20.37
CA GLN A 132 -6.08 -4.25 20.21
C GLN A 132 -6.73 -5.51 19.62
N GLU A 133 -6.13 -6.05 18.56
CA GLU A 133 -6.46 -7.38 18.03
C GLU A 133 -5.39 -8.38 18.50
N GLU A 134 -5.70 -9.68 18.45
CA GLU A 134 -4.73 -10.70 18.84
C GLU A 134 -3.39 -10.54 18.09
N GLY A 135 -2.35 -10.20 18.85
CA GLY A 135 -0.99 -10.06 18.35
C GLY A 135 -0.63 -8.69 17.75
N GLY A 136 -1.38 -7.61 18.02
CA GLY A 136 -0.94 -6.27 17.63
C GLY A 136 -1.93 -5.13 17.87
N VAL A 137 -1.49 -3.91 17.53
CA VAL A 137 -2.32 -2.71 17.54
C VAL A 137 -2.85 -2.45 16.14
N LEU A 138 -4.16 -2.46 15.98
CA LEU A 138 -4.79 -2.10 14.73
C LEU A 138 -4.80 -0.56 14.58
N THR A 139 -4.53 -0.07 13.37
CA THR A 139 -4.58 1.34 13.03
C THR A 139 -5.32 1.56 11.71
N SER A 140 -5.62 2.82 11.42
CA SER A 140 -6.46 3.21 10.30
C SER A 140 -5.78 3.06 8.94
N ALA A 141 -6.55 3.22 7.87
CA ALA A 141 -6.00 3.24 6.52
C ALA A 141 -5.12 4.47 6.23
N LEU A 142 -5.33 5.58 6.96
CA LEU A 142 -4.43 6.72 6.91
C LEU A 142 -3.03 6.34 7.41
N ALA A 143 -2.95 5.54 8.49
CA ALA A 143 -1.67 5.06 8.97
C ALA A 143 -0.97 4.17 7.93
N ALA A 144 -1.72 3.36 7.17
CA ALA A 144 -1.16 2.59 6.06
C ALA A 144 -0.46 3.50 5.03
N GLU A 145 -1.12 4.57 4.60
CA GLU A 145 -0.54 5.52 3.67
C GLU A 145 0.68 6.23 4.27
N ARG A 146 0.60 6.69 5.53
CA ARG A 146 1.72 7.35 6.21
C ARG A 146 2.94 6.45 6.35
N ILE A 147 2.73 5.18 6.71
CA ILE A 147 3.77 4.16 6.77
C ILE A 147 4.38 3.96 5.37
N ALA A 148 3.56 3.83 4.33
CA ALA A 148 4.03 3.65 2.96
C ALA A 148 4.85 4.86 2.46
N VAL A 149 4.39 6.09 2.73
CA VAL A 149 5.11 7.33 2.39
C VAL A 149 6.45 7.39 3.12
N ALA A 150 6.47 7.08 4.42
CA ALA A 150 7.70 7.07 5.21
C ALA A 150 8.71 6.06 4.66
N LEU A 151 8.26 4.86 4.27
CA LEU A 151 9.11 3.85 3.62
C LEU A 151 9.63 4.31 2.26
N CYS A 152 8.80 4.91 1.42
CA CYS A 152 9.22 5.44 0.13
C CYS A 152 10.32 6.50 0.28
N ARG A 153 10.20 7.38 1.28
CA ARG A 153 11.21 8.41 1.56
C ARG A 153 12.50 7.83 2.13
N ARG A 154 12.38 6.82 3.01
CA ARG A 154 13.53 6.20 3.68
C ARG A 154 14.30 5.24 2.75
N TYR A 155 13.58 4.52 1.89
CA TYR A 155 14.11 3.46 1.01
C TYR A 155 13.62 3.60 -0.43
N PRO A 156 13.88 4.74 -1.10
CA PRO A 156 13.31 5.01 -2.41
C PRO A 156 13.74 4.01 -3.48
N ALA A 157 14.96 3.47 -3.41
CA ALA A 157 15.42 2.47 -4.37
C ALA A 157 14.60 1.18 -4.30
N SER A 158 14.35 0.66 -3.09
CA SER A 158 13.52 -0.53 -2.88
C SER A 158 12.08 -0.27 -3.29
N ALA A 159 11.52 0.88 -2.89
CA ALA A 159 10.17 1.30 -3.27
C ALA A 159 10.00 1.39 -4.80
N LEU A 160 10.91 2.06 -5.51
CA LEU A 160 10.84 2.22 -6.97
C LEU A 160 11.05 0.89 -7.70
N SER A 161 11.90 -0.01 -7.17
CA SER A 161 12.08 -1.35 -7.74
C SER A 161 10.89 -2.29 -7.54
N SER A 162 10.02 -2.02 -6.56
CA SER A 162 8.80 -2.81 -6.32
C SER A 162 7.72 -2.62 -7.39
N VAL A 163 7.88 -1.60 -8.25
CA VAL A 163 6.96 -1.32 -9.34
C VAL A 163 7.61 -1.69 -10.67
N PRO A 164 6.98 -2.53 -11.50
CA PRO A 164 7.56 -2.92 -12.77
C PRO A 164 7.84 -1.68 -13.63
N PRO A 165 8.87 -1.72 -14.48
CA PRO A 165 9.13 -0.69 -15.47
C PRO A 165 7.86 -0.46 -16.30
N MET A 166 7.63 0.80 -16.69
CA MET A 166 6.52 1.15 -17.56
C MET A 166 6.77 0.51 -18.91
N VAL A 167 6.18 -0.66 -19.13
CA VAL A 167 6.00 -1.21 -20.47
C VAL A 167 4.87 -0.42 -21.09
N ASP A 168 5.10 0.11 -22.29
CA ASP A 168 4.14 0.96 -22.99
C ASP A 168 2.80 0.20 -23.04
N PRO A 169 1.78 0.66 -22.29
CA PRO A 169 0.60 -0.16 -22.07
C PRO A 169 -0.14 -0.33 -23.40
N PRO A 170 -0.74 -1.51 -23.63
CA PRO A 170 -1.54 -1.72 -24.82
C PRO A 170 -2.64 -0.64 -24.91
N PRO A 171 -3.08 -0.26 -26.12
CA PRO A 171 -3.95 0.90 -26.33
C PRO A 171 -5.20 0.95 -25.45
N TYR A 172 -5.78 -0.19 -25.07
CA TYR A 172 -6.96 -0.27 -24.21
C TYR A 172 -6.69 0.15 -22.74
N GLU A 173 -5.48 -0.08 -22.22
CA GLU A 173 -5.07 0.37 -20.88
C GLU A 173 -4.77 1.88 -20.82
N ARG A 174 -4.49 2.50 -21.97
CA ARG A 174 -4.31 3.96 -22.07
C ARG A 174 -5.62 4.69 -21.82
N GLU A 175 -6.74 4.14 -22.29
CA GLU A 175 -8.08 4.69 -22.02
C GLU A 175 -8.44 4.54 -20.54
N GLU A 176 -8.12 3.42 -19.88
CA GLU A 176 -8.35 3.30 -18.43
C GLU A 176 -7.53 4.29 -17.60
N ARG A 177 -6.28 4.54 -17.99
CA ARG A 177 -5.42 5.57 -17.38
C ARG A 177 -5.98 6.99 -17.57
N ARG A 178 -6.69 7.24 -18.69
CA ARG A 178 -7.35 8.52 -18.98
C ARG A 178 -8.49 8.84 -18.01
N TRP A 179 -9.13 7.82 -17.42
CA TRP A 179 -10.22 7.99 -16.43
C TRP A 179 -9.74 8.22 -15.00
N GLY A 180 -8.47 8.59 -14.80
CA GLY A 180 -7.97 9.03 -13.51
C GLY A 180 -7.68 7.91 -12.52
N ARG A 181 -7.44 6.68 -13.00
CA ARG A 181 -6.72 5.68 -12.20
C ARG A 181 -5.22 5.98 -12.30
N GLY A 182 -4.70 6.76 -11.38
CA GLY A 182 -3.27 6.93 -11.16
C GLY A 182 -2.58 5.57 -11.05
N ASP A 183 -1.53 5.37 -11.83
CA ASP A 183 -0.73 4.15 -11.72
C ASP A 183 -0.09 4.14 -10.33
N ALA A 184 -0.13 3.00 -9.61
CA ALA A 184 0.56 2.83 -8.34
C ALA A 184 2.04 3.27 -8.44
N ARG A 185 2.62 3.13 -9.63
CA ARG A 185 3.92 3.68 -10.01
C ARG A 185 4.04 5.18 -9.76
N ASP A 186 3.10 5.97 -10.25
CA ASP A 186 3.15 7.43 -10.17
C ASP A 186 2.98 7.91 -8.73
N VAL A 187 2.11 7.22 -7.98
CA VAL A 187 1.94 7.45 -6.54
C VAL A 187 3.24 7.17 -5.79
N ILE A 188 3.87 6.02 -6.01
CA ILE A 188 5.14 5.65 -5.36
C ILE A 188 6.26 6.63 -5.74
N ARG A 189 6.37 7.00 -7.02
CA ARG A 189 7.34 8.02 -7.49
C ARG A 189 7.14 9.35 -6.78
N ARG A 190 5.88 9.81 -6.66
CA ARG A 190 5.53 11.03 -5.95
C ARG A 190 5.92 10.96 -4.47
N TRP A 191 5.70 9.83 -3.81
CA TRP A 191 6.06 9.63 -2.40
C TRP A 191 7.58 9.58 -2.18
N CYS A 192 8.33 8.97 -3.10
CA CYS A 192 9.81 8.95 -3.06
C CYS A 192 10.43 10.34 -3.25
N GLY A 193 9.75 11.23 -3.99
CA GLY A 193 10.26 12.56 -4.35
C GLY A 193 11.09 12.56 -5.63
N LEU A 194 11.18 13.73 -6.28
CA LEU A 194 11.77 13.88 -7.61
C LEU A 194 13.25 13.47 -7.64
N ASP A 195 14.06 13.99 -6.72
CA ASP A 195 15.51 13.70 -6.68
C ASP A 195 15.81 12.21 -6.56
N ALA A 196 15.03 11.50 -5.74
CA ALA A 196 15.20 10.06 -5.53
C ALA A 196 14.83 9.24 -6.77
N VAL A 197 13.79 9.69 -7.49
CA VAL A 197 13.37 9.13 -8.78
C VAL A 197 14.44 9.33 -9.84
N GLU A 198 14.95 10.56 -10.00
CA GLU A 198 16.00 10.88 -10.97
C GLU A 198 17.29 10.09 -10.69
N ALA A 199 17.70 10.01 -9.42
CA ALA A 199 18.87 9.22 -9.02
C ALA A 199 18.69 7.71 -9.26
N PHE A 200 17.47 7.18 -9.11
CA PHE A 200 17.18 5.78 -9.41
C PHE A 200 17.21 5.50 -10.92
N GLU A 201 16.57 6.36 -11.71
CA GLU A 201 16.55 6.23 -13.17
C GLU A 201 17.94 6.44 -13.79
N GLY A 202 18.71 7.40 -13.27
CA GLY A 202 20.10 7.63 -13.66
C GLY A 202 20.98 6.41 -13.42
N ARG A 203 20.81 5.71 -12.28
CA ARG A 203 21.50 4.43 -12.03
C ARG A 203 21.09 3.34 -13.01
N GLY A 204 19.80 3.26 -13.36
CA GLY A 204 19.32 2.32 -14.38
C GLY A 204 19.91 2.58 -15.77
N ALA A 205 20.00 3.86 -16.16
CA ALA A 205 20.61 4.28 -17.42
C ALA A 205 22.11 3.95 -17.46
N LEU A 206 22.84 4.27 -16.39
CA LEU A 206 24.25 3.93 -16.24
C LEU A 206 24.49 2.41 -16.31
N ALA A 207 23.69 1.61 -15.61
CA ALA A 207 23.79 0.16 -15.67
C ALA A 207 23.55 -0.40 -17.08
N SER A 208 22.56 0.16 -17.79
CA SER A 208 22.25 -0.23 -19.18
C SER A 208 23.40 0.11 -20.12
N GLU A 209 24.03 1.27 -19.92
CA GLU A 209 25.19 1.70 -20.70
C GLU A 209 26.42 0.83 -20.44
N LEU A 210 26.68 0.44 -19.19
CA LEU A 210 27.76 -0.51 -18.86
C LEU A 210 27.57 -1.86 -19.55
N VAL A 211 26.33 -2.38 -19.58
CA VAL A 211 26.01 -3.62 -20.31
C VAL A 211 26.24 -3.46 -21.81
N ARG A 212 25.87 -2.31 -22.38
CA ARG A 212 26.12 -2.00 -23.79
C ARG A 212 27.62 -1.97 -24.10
N LEU A 213 28.42 -1.30 -23.26
CA LEU A 213 29.87 -1.22 -23.42
C LEU A 213 30.54 -2.59 -23.29
N ALA A 214 30.12 -3.42 -22.33
CA ALA A 214 30.63 -4.78 -22.18
C ALA A 214 30.43 -5.60 -23.47
N ARG A 215 29.21 -5.55 -24.05
CA ARG A 215 28.91 -6.22 -25.33
C ARG A 215 29.78 -5.73 -26.48
N LEU A 216 30.08 -4.43 -26.55
CA LEU A 216 30.97 -3.88 -27.58
C LEU A 216 32.41 -4.34 -27.40
N VAL A 217 32.89 -4.46 -26.16
CA VAL A 217 34.22 -4.99 -25.84
C VAL A 217 34.32 -6.47 -26.26
N ASP A 218 33.30 -7.28 -25.96
CA ASP A 218 33.25 -8.68 -26.38
C ASP A 218 33.28 -8.80 -27.92
N GLN A 219 32.46 -8.01 -28.62
CA GLN A 219 32.44 -7.97 -30.09
C GLN A 219 33.78 -7.54 -30.69
N LEU A 220 34.46 -6.57 -30.07
CA LEU A 220 35.80 -6.15 -30.49
C LEU A 220 36.82 -7.28 -30.29
N GLY A 221 36.75 -7.99 -29.16
CA GLY A 221 37.59 -9.16 -28.88
C GLY A 221 37.42 -10.26 -29.91
N GLU A 222 36.17 -10.60 -30.25
CA GLU A 222 35.85 -11.57 -31.31
C GLU A 222 36.39 -11.14 -32.67
N ALA A 223 36.25 -9.85 -33.04
CA ALA A 223 36.77 -9.32 -34.29
C ALA A 223 38.31 -9.39 -34.37
N VAL A 224 39.00 -9.02 -33.29
CA VAL A 224 40.48 -9.11 -33.20
C VAL A 224 40.94 -10.56 -33.29
N ALA A 225 40.26 -11.49 -32.62
CA ALA A 225 40.56 -12.91 -32.70
C ALA A 225 40.37 -13.46 -34.13
N ALA A 226 39.30 -13.06 -34.82
CA ALA A 226 39.06 -13.44 -36.20
C ALA A 226 40.13 -12.91 -37.17
N LEU A 227 40.61 -11.67 -36.96
CA LEU A 227 41.73 -11.09 -37.71
C LEU A 227 43.05 -11.80 -37.42
N GLY A 228 43.29 -12.17 -36.16
CA GLY A 228 44.47 -12.96 -35.77
C GLY A 228 44.48 -14.35 -36.41
N ALA A 229 43.32 -15.00 -36.49
CA ALA A 229 43.18 -16.31 -37.13
C ALA A 229 43.31 -16.28 -38.66
N SER A 230 42.98 -15.14 -39.31
CA SER A 230 43.12 -14.98 -40.76
C SER A 230 44.53 -14.55 -41.19
N GLY A 231 45.28 -13.87 -40.31
CA GLY A 231 46.64 -13.38 -40.58
C GLY A 231 47.76 -14.43 -40.61
N ASP A 232 47.47 -15.70 -40.29
CA ASP A 232 48.48 -16.78 -40.22
C ASP A 232 48.55 -17.67 -41.47
N ARG A 233 47.87 -17.28 -42.58
CA ARG A 233 47.89 -18.08 -43.83
C ARG A 233 48.59 -17.44 -45.02
N ASP A 234 48.91 -16.16 -45.00
CA ASP A 234 49.64 -15.48 -46.08
C ASP A 234 50.44 -14.28 -45.54
N ARG A 235 51.53 -14.55 -44.80
CA ARG A 235 52.56 -13.54 -44.57
C ARG A 235 53.62 -13.69 -45.69
N PRO A 236 53.56 -12.93 -46.80
CA PRO A 236 54.74 -12.72 -47.61
C PRO A 236 55.76 -11.95 -46.76
N ASP A 237 57.02 -12.37 -46.80
CA ASP A 237 58.15 -11.75 -46.12
C ASP A 237 58.11 -10.22 -46.22
N LEU A 238 57.70 -9.55 -45.14
CA LEU A 238 57.87 -8.11 -44.99
C LEU A 238 59.35 -7.86 -44.70
N GLN A 239 60.12 -7.68 -45.78
CA GLN A 239 61.46 -7.11 -45.70
C GLN A 239 61.36 -5.74 -45.02
N LEU A 240 62.00 -5.60 -43.86
CA LEU A 240 62.25 -4.32 -43.22
C LEU A 240 63.01 -3.44 -44.22
N VAL A 241 62.35 -2.42 -44.76
CA VAL A 241 63.03 -1.33 -45.46
C VAL A 241 63.66 -0.46 -44.38
N ASP A 242 64.98 -0.53 -44.30
CA ASP A 242 65.84 0.29 -43.46
C ASP A 242 65.68 1.77 -43.87
N VAL A 243 64.99 2.56 -43.04
CA VAL A 243 64.82 4.00 -43.27
C VAL A 243 66.05 4.68 -42.67
N GLY A 244 67.12 4.75 -43.48
CA GLY A 244 68.34 5.47 -43.15
C GLY A 244 68.05 6.94 -42.84
N LEU A 245 68.18 7.31 -41.56
CA LEU A 245 68.26 8.70 -41.11
C LEU A 245 69.72 9.14 -41.22
N GLY A 246 70.01 9.95 -42.24
CA GLY A 246 71.22 10.77 -42.36
C GLY A 246 70.94 12.21 -41.99
#